data_AF-A0A9D5ZNU8-F1
#
_entry.id   AF-A0A9D5ZNU8-F1
#
_cell.length_a   1.000
_cell.length_b   1.000
_cell.length_c   1.000
_cell.angle_alpha   90.00
_cell.angle_beta   90.00
_cell.angle_gamma   90.00
#
_symmetry.space_group_name_H-M   'P 1'
#
loop_
_entity.id
_entity.type
_entity.pdbx_description
1 polymer ?
#
loop_
_entity_poly.entity_id
_entity_poly.type
_entity_poly.pdbx_seq_one_letter_code
_entity_poly.pdbx_strand_id
1 'polypeptide(L)'
;MLDFFINMELCAQDVNITLIHVFRKPSSGEELMGQKFMKELPTRFTSVLQKAKDRLVEKGYIADKIETKLIEVLYPTISDGIIDEFNKKKYDMVVIGRKRMSKAEEFVLGDPSAKLVRALNGTAVLVVKCK
;
A
#
# COMPACT_ATOMS: atom_id res chain seq x y z
N MET A 1 1.51 5.89 -9.41
CA MET A 1 2.05 4.59 -8.98
C MET A 1 1.38 3.45 -9.72
N LEU A 2 0.06 3.28 -9.62
CA LEU A 2 -0.66 2.20 -10.34
C LEU A 2 -0.42 2.22 -11.87
N ASP A 3 -0.43 3.40 -12.50
CA ASP A 3 -0.13 3.53 -13.94
C ASP A 3 1.28 3.08 -14.30
N PHE A 4 2.25 3.37 -13.43
CA PHE A 4 3.63 2.94 -13.63
C PHE A 4 3.71 1.41 -13.62
N PHE A 5 3.06 0.77 -12.64
CA PHE A 5 3.02 -0.69 -12.54
C PHE A 5 2.30 -1.32 -13.73
N ILE A 6 1.15 -0.77 -14.13
CA ILE A 6 0.38 -1.23 -15.30
C ILE A 6 1.21 -1.19 -16.58
N ASN A 7 2.05 -0.17 -16.74
CA ASN A 7 2.89 0.00 -17.93
C ASN A 7 4.19 -0.82 -17.86
N MET A 8 4.44 -1.57 -16.79
CA MET A 8 5.53 -2.54 -16.79
C MET A 8 5.14 -3.73 -17.66
N GLU A 9 6.08 -4.22 -18.47
CA GLU A 9 5.91 -5.40 -19.33
C GLU A 9 5.98 -6.69 -18.51
N LEU A 10 5.12 -6.81 -17.49
CA LEU A 10 4.94 -8.02 -16.71
C LEU A 10 3.97 -8.96 -17.44
N CYS A 11 4.27 -10.25 -17.44
CA CYS A 11 3.36 -11.25 -17.99
C CYS A 11 2.15 -11.38 -17.07
N ALA A 12 1.02 -10.78 -17.45
CA ALA A 12 -0.19 -10.69 -16.62
C ALA A 12 -0.71 -12.06 -16.14
N GLN A 13 -0.44 -13.12 -16.89
CA GLN A 13 -0.81 -14.49 -16.55
C GLN A 13 0.08 -15.13 -15.47
N ASP A 14 1.27 -14.60 -15.19
CA ASP A 14 2.23 -15.18 -14.25
C ASP A 14 2.39 -14.36 -12.96
N VAL A 15 1.58 -13.30 -12.80
CA VAL A 15 1.65 -12.40 -11.65
C VAL A 15 0.43 -12.56 -10.75
N ASN A 16 0.68 -12.74 -9.45
CA ASN A 16 -0.32 -12.60 -8.41
C ASN A 16 -0.15 -11.25 -7.72
N ILE A 17 -1.23 -10.48 -7.63
CA ILE A 17 -1.22 -9.13 -7.07
C ILE A 17 -2.07 -9.12 -5.80
N THR A 18 -1.53 -8.57 -4.71
CA THR A 18 -2.32 -8.24 -3.53
C THR A 18 -2.28 -6.73 -3.31
N LEU A 19 -3.44 -6.10 -3.45
CA LEU A 19 -3.64 -4.68 -3.16
C LEU A 19 -4.02 -4.54 -1.69
N ILE A 20 -3.20 -3.84 -0.91
CA ILE A 20 -3.41 -3.69 0.52
C ILE A 20 -3.63 -2.24 0.92
N HIS A 21 -4.49 -2.04 1.91
CA HIS A 21 -4.55 -0.82 2.69
C HIS A 21 -4.26 -1.16 4.16
N VAL A 22 -3.33 -0.43 4.77
CA VAL A 22 -2.94 -0.59 6.18
C VAL A 22 -3.51 0.57 6.97
N PHE A 23 -4.28 0.27 8.01
CA PHE A 23 -4.67 1.28 8.97
C PHE A 23 -3.52 1.57 9.94
N ARG A 24 -3.19 2.85 10.11
CA ARG A 24 -2.25 3.29 11.13
C ARG A 24 -2.99 3.86 12.33
N LYS A 25 -2.32 3.85 13.48
CA LYS A 25 -2.80 4.56 14.67
C LYS A 25 -3.00 6.04 14.31
N PRO A 26 -4.18 6.61 14.62
CA PRO A 26 -4.44 8.01 14.37
C PRO A 26 -3.47 8.85 15.20
N SER A 27 -3.05 9.98 14.64
CA SER A 27 -2.37 11.02 15.42
C SER A 27 -3.36 11.70 16.35
N SER A 28 -2.87 12.40 17.38
CA SER A 28 -3.73 13.13 18.33
C SER A 28 -4.68 14.12 17.65
N GLY A 29 -4.31 14.67 16.49
CA GLY A 29 -5.20 15.52 15.69
C GLY A 29 -6.28 14.77 14.92
N GLU A 30 -6.01 13.53 14.49
CA GLU A 30 -6.97 12.67 13.79
C GLU A 30 -7.99 12.05 14.76
N GLU A 31 -7.59 11.79 16.01
CA GLU A 31 -8.50 11.36 17.08
C GLU A 31 -9.61 12.39 17.33
N LEU A 32 -9.30 13.68 17.15
CA LEU A 32 -10.24 14.79 17.31
C LEU A 32 -11.25 14.91 16.15
N MET A 33 -11.02 14.28 14.99
CA MET A 33 -11.94 14.34 13.84
C MET A 33 -13.24 13.53 14.04
N GLY A 34 -13.35 12.80 15.15
CA GLY A 34 -14.61 12.21 15.64
C GLY A 34 -14.95 10.82 15.09
N GLN A 35 -15.72 10.05 15.86
CA GLN A 35 -16.02 8.63 15.59
C GLN A 35 -16.79 8.39 14.28
N LYS A 36 -17.56 9.36 13.80
CA LYS A 36 -18.28 9.24 12.51
C LYS A 36 -17.32 9.15 11.32
N PHE A 37 -16.26 9.97 11.31
CA PHE A 37 -15.27 9.95 10.24
C PHE A 37 -14.55 8.61 10.18
N MET A 38 -14.18 8.05 11.34
CA MET A 38 -13.50 6.76 11.41
C MET A 38 -14.36 5.58 10.92
N LYS A 39 -15.69 5.63 11.08
CA LYS A 39 -16.60 4.58 10.63
C LYS A 39 -16.76 4.48 9.11
N GLU A 40 -16.53 5.59 8.38
CA GLU A 40 -16.65 5.60 6.92
C GLU A 40 -15.33 5.26 6.19
N LEU A 41 -14.20 5.27 6.91
CA LEU A 41 -12.89 4.98 6.34
C LEU A 41 -12.78 3.59 5.70
N PRO A 42 -13.25 2.49 6.34
CA PRO A 42 -13.16 1.16 5.74
C PRO A 42 -13.88 1.09 4.38
N THR A 43 -15.14 1.54 4.31
CA THR A 43 -15.92 1.57 3.08
C THR A 43 -15.24 2.37 1.98
N ARG A 44 -14.68 3.53 2.33
CA ARG A 44 -13.95 4.38 1.40
C ARG A 44 -12.71 3.67 0.85
N PHE A 45 -11.92 3.03 1.70
CA PHE A 45 -10.70 2.34 1.24
C PHE A 45 -11.00 1.06 0.48
N THR A 46 -12.07 0.32 0.83
CA THR A 46 -12.57 -0.79 0.00
C THR A 46 -12.89 -0.31 -1.42
N SER A 47 -13.60 0.81 -1.56
CA SER A 47 -13.90 1.38 -2.88
C SER A 47 -12.64 1.77 -3.66
N VAL A 48 -11.62 2.31 -2.98
CA VAL A 48 -10.32 2.65 -3.61
C VAL A 48 -9.59 1.39 -4.09
N LEU A 49 -9.53 0.35 -3.26
CA LEU A 49 -8.90 -0.93 -3.64
C LEU A 49 -9.65 -1.60 -4.79
N GLN A 50 -10.99 -1.57 -4.77
CA GLN A 50 -11.80 -2.13 -5.84
C GLN A 50 -11.55 -1.40 -7.17
N LYS A 51 -11.55 -0.06 -7.17
CA LYS A 51 -11.22 0.73 -8.37
C LYS A 51 -9.81 0.41 -8.89
N ALA A 52 -8.85 0.20 -8.00
CA ALA A 52 -7.50 -0.19 -8.41
C ALA A 52 -7.47 -1.60 -9.04
N LYS A 53 -8.23 -2.56 -8.48
CA LYS A 53 -8.42 -3.89 -9.06
C LYS A 53 -9.08 -3.81 -10.43
N ASP A 54 -10.17 -3.06 -10.58
CA ASP A 54 -10.90 -2.91 -11.84
C ASP A 54 -9.96 -2.39 -12.95
N ARG A 55 -9.14 -1.38 -12.63
CA ARG A 55 -8.15 -0.82 -13.57
C ARG A 55 -7.06 -1.80 -13.99
N LEU A 56 -6.65 -2.72 -13.11
CA LEU A 56 -5.71 -3.79 -13.46
C LEU A 56 -6.38 -4.80 -14.40
N VAL A 57 -7.63 -5.17 -14.13
CA VAL A 57 -8.41 -6.09 -14.96
C VAL A 57 -8.64 -5.50 -16.36
N GLU A 58 -9.02 -4.22 -16.46
CA GLU A 58 -9.15 -3.49 -17.73
C GLU A 58 -7.86 -3.49 -18.58
N LYS A 59 -6.71 -3.71 -17.95
CA LYS A 59 -5.39 -3.74 -18.59
C LYS A 59 -4.88 -5.16 -18.85
N GLY A 60 -5.71 -6.17 -18.66
CA GLY A 60 -5.42 -7.56 -19.00
C GLY A 60 -4.92 -8.43 -17.85
N TYR A 61 -4.87 -7.92 -16.61
CA TYR A 61 -4.57 -8.74 -15.45
C TYR A 61 -5.75 -9.64 -15.07
N ILE A 62 -5.46 -10.88 -14.65
CA ILE A 62 -6.49 -11.88 -14.34
C ILE A 62 -7.14 -11.54 -12.99
N ALA A 63 -8.45 -11.31 -12.97
CA ALA A 63 -9.19 -10.88 -11.77
C ALA A 63 -9.04 -11.82 -10.56
N ASP A 64 -8.94 -13.12 -10.81
CA ASP A 64 -8.77 -14.16 -9.77
C ASP A 64 -7.37 -14.16 -9.16
N LYS A 65 -6.39 -13.58 -9.86
CA LYS A 65 -5.01 -13.39 -9.37
C LYS A 65 -4.82 -12.04 -8.68
N ILE A 66 -5.89 -11.24 -8.53
CA ILE A 66 -5.87 -9.95 -7.84
C ILE A 66 -6.70 -10.02 -6.57
N GLU A 67 -6.01 -9.98 -5.43
CA GLU A 67 -6.59 -9.96 -4.10
C GLU A 67 -6.61 -8.52 -3.55
N THR A 68 -7.67 -8.13 -2.87
CA THR A 68 -7.75 -6.87 -2.11
C THR A 68 -7.81 -7.18 -0.63
N LYS A 69 -7.03 -6.47 0.20
CA LYS A 69 -7.04 -6.63 1.66
C LYS A 69 -7.10 -5.29 2.38
N LEU A 70 -8.04 -5.19 3.30
CA LEU A 70 -8.03 -4.18 4.35
C LEU A 70 -7.36 -4.78 5.59
N ILE A 71 -6.23 -4.22 5.99
CA ILE A 71 -5.53 -4.62 7.21
C ILE A 71 -6.02 -3.70 8.34
N GLU A 72 -7.07 -4.15 9.03
CA GLU A 72 -7.77 -3.40 10.09
C GLU A 72 -6.97 -3.27 11.39
N VAL A 73 -5.90 -4.07 11.56
CA VAL A 73 -4.96 -3.93 12.67
C VAL A 73 -4.28 -2.55 12.60
N LEU A 74 -4.31 -1.80 13.70
CA LEU A 74 -3.73 -0.46 13.76
C LEU A 74 -2.22 -0.52 14.04
N TYR A 75 -1.42 -0.18 13.02
CA TYR A 75 0.04 -0.14 13.15
C TYR A 75 0.57 1.25 13.53
N PRO A 76 1.74 1.36 14.18
CA PRO A 76 2.39 2.65 14.40
C PRO A 76 2.69 3.38 13.09
N THR A 77 3.17 2.67 12.07
CA THR A 77 3.43 3.21 10.73
C THR A 77 2.87 2.31 9.64
N ILE A 78 2.60 2.88 8.46
CA ILE A 78 2.16 2.09 7.29
C ILE A 78 3.19 1.01 6.93
N SER A 79 4.49 1.33 7.00
CA SER A 79 5.54 0.35 6.73
C SER A 79 5.51 -0.82 7.70
N ASP A 80 5.14 -0.62 8.97
CA ASP A 80 5.03 -1.74 9.93
C ASP A 80 3.94 -2.73 9.51
N GLY A 81 2.78 -2.25 9.08
CA GLY A 81 1.72 -3.14 8.61
C GLY A 81 2.06 -3.84 7.29
N ILE A 82 2.79 -3.18 6.39
CA ILE A 82 3.31 -3.82 5.17
C ILE A 82 4.30 -4.93 5.53
N ILE A 83 5.24 -4.67 6.46
CA ILE A 83 6.22 -5.66 6.90
C ILE A 83 5.53 -6.86 7.56
N ASP A 84 4.52 -6.62 8.40
CA ASP A 84 3.77 -7.69 9.05
C ASP A 84 2.99 -8.56 8.05
N GLU A 85 2.32 -7.95 7.06
CA GLU A 85 1.67 -8.70 5.97
C GLU A 85 2.69 -9.51 5.15
N PHE A 86 3.85 -8.91 4.86
CA PHE A 86 4.94 -9.59 4.15
C PHE A 86 5.51 -10.78 4.92
N ASN A 87 5.51 -10.73 6.25
CA ASN A 87 5.95 -11.86 7.07
C ASN A 87 4.90 -13.00 7.12
N LYS A 88 3.62 -12.66 6.93
CA LYS A 88 2.52 -13.64 6.93
C LYS A 88 2.37 -14.38 5.60
N LYS A 89 2.65 -13.72 4.48
CA LYS A 89 2.56 -14.27 3.12
C LYS A 89 3.81 -13.89 2.34
N LYS A 90 4.38 -14.82 1.58
CA LYS A 90 5.56 -14.53 0.76
C LYS A 90 5.16 -13.66 -0.44
N TYR A 91 5.94 -12.59 -0.68
CA TYR A 91 5.83 -11.75 -1.86
C TYR A 91 7.21 -11.52 -2.48
N ASP A 92 7.28 -11.57 -3.81
CA ASP A 92 8.55 -11.36 -4.53
C ASP A 92 8.87 -9.88 -4.75
N MET A 93 7.86 -9.03 -4.66
CA MET A 93 8.00 -7.58 -4.84
C MET A 93 6.97 -6.80 -4.02
N VAL A 94 7.40 -5.68 -3.45
CA VAL A 94 6.55 -4.66 -2.83
C VAL A 94 6.63 -3.40 -3.68
N VAL A 95 5.47 -2.92 -4.16
CA VAL A 95 5.36 -1.68 -4.92
C VAL A 95 4.71 -0.61 -4.04
N ILE A 96 5.41 0.51 -3.84
CA ILE A 96 4.89 1.64 -3.06
C ILE A 96 5.01 2.96 -3.82
N GLY A 97 4.11 3.88 -3.48
CA GLY A 97 4.15 5.26 -3.93
C GLY A 97 4.87 6.11 -2.90
N ARG A 98 5.84 6.91 -3.33
CA ARG A 98 6.48 7.90 -2.46
C ARG A 98 5.91 9.28 -2.78
N LYS A 99 5.16 9.83 -1.82
CA LYS A 99 4.73 11.24 -1.86
C LYS A 99 5.95 12.13 -1.67
N ARG A 100 5.98 13.29 -2.34
CA ARG A 100 6.99 14.31 -2.05
C ARG A 100 6.79 14.85 -0.64
N MET A 101 7.84 14.78 0.16
CA MET A 101 7.96 15.40 1.46
C MET A 101 9.19 16.30 1.44
N SER A 102 9.16 17.39 2.20
CA SER A 102 10.35 18.19 2.49
C SER A 102 11.32 17.39 3.36
N LYS A 103 12.61 17.80 3.38
CA LYS A 103 13.62 17.15 4.23
C LYS A 103 13.26 17.19 5.72
N ALA A 104 12.63 18.27 6.16
CA ALA A 104 12.19 18.42 7.54
C ALA A 104 11.04 17.46 7.88
N GLU A 105 10.03 17.35 7.01
CA GLU A 105 8.94 16.38 7.17
C GLU A 105 9.47 14.93 7.17
N GLU A 106 10.39 14.60 6.26
CA GLU A 106 11.01 13.26 6.20
C GLU A 106 11.83 12.95 7.45
N PHE A 107 12.52 13.93 8.03
CA PHE A 107 13.26 13.75 9.28
C PHE A 107 12.32 13.45 10.47
N VAL A 108 11.15 14.11 10.51
CA VAL A 108 10.17 13.96 11.61
C VAL A 108 9.32 12.69 11.47
N LEU A 109 8.83 12.41 10.26
CA LEU A 109 7.90 11.30 10.00
C LEU A 109 8.60 10.00 9.61
N GLY A 110 9.88 10.08 9.27
CA GLY A 110 10.65 8.99 8.68
C GLY A 110 10.35 8.78 7.19
N ASP A 111 11.15 7.92 6.56
CA ASP A 111 10.94 7.48 5.18
C ASP A 111 10.40 6.03 5.17
N PRO A 112 9.11 5.85 4.84
CA PRO A 112 8.51 4.52 4.70
C PRO A 112 9.27 3.62 3.73
N SER A 113 9.82 4.18 2.65
CA SER A 113 10.55 3.44 1.62
C SER A 113 11.89 2.94 2.14
N ALA A 114 12.64 3.79 2.84
CA ALA A 114 13.90 3.39 3.47
C ALA A 114 13.70 2.31 4.53
N LYS A 115 12.60 2.38 5.29
CA LYS A 115 12.26 1.35 6.29
C LYS A 115 11.97 -0.01 5.65
N LEU A 116 11.20 -0.05 4.55
CA LEU A 116 10.91 -1.30 3.83
C LEU A 116 12.17 -1.92 3.23
N VAL A 117 13.02 -1.12 2.59
CA VAL A 117 14.29 -1.61 1.98
C VAL A 117 15.20 -2.25 3.03
N ARG A 118 15.22 -1.73 4.26
CA ARG A 118 16.04 -2.29 5.36
C ARG A 118 15.43 -3.54 6.00
N ALA A 119 14.10 -3.62 6.07
CA ALA A 119 13.41 -4.67 6.82
C ALA A 119 13.10 -5.92 5.98
N LEU A 120 12.82 -5.74 4.68
CA LEU A 120 12.40 -6.82 3.81
C LEU A 120 13.61 -7.50 3.17
N ASN A 121 13.74 -8.81 3.39
CA ASN A 121 14.83 -9.62 2.86
C ASN A 121 14.35 -10.48 1.69
N GLY A 122 15.20 -10.67 0.67
CA GLY A 122 14.94 -11.57 -0.46
C GLY A 122 13.78 -11.12 -1.36
N THR A 123 13.49 -9.82 -1.42
CA THR A 123 12.39 -9.25 -2.19
C THR A 123 12.78 -7.92 -2.83
N ALA A 124 12.09 -7.54 -3.90
CA ALA A 124 12.28 -6.24 -4.53
C ALA A 124 11.38 -5.18 -3.88
N VAL A 125 11.92 -3.99 -3.62
CA VAL A 125 11.12 -2.82 -3.21
C VAL A 125 11.12 -1.78 -4.32
N LEU A 126 10.00 -1.66 -5.02
CA LEU A 126 9.80 -0.70 -6.11
C LEU A 126 9.14 0.58 -5.58
N VAL A 127 9.88 1.69 -5.63
CA VAL A 127 9.41 2.99 -5.16
C VAL A 127 9.06 3.89 -6.33
N VAL A 128 7.78 4.16 -6.52
CA VAL A 128 7.29 5.06 -7.58
C VAL A 128 7.05 6.45 -7.00
N LYS A 129 7.75 7.46 -7.51
CA LYS A 129 7.46 8.85 -7.14
C LYS A 129 6.10 9.26 -7.69
N CYS A 130 5.17 9.60 -6.80
CA CYS A 130 3.88 10.15 -7.19
C CYS A 130 4.02 11.67 -7.35
N LYS A 131 3.43 12.22 -8.43
CA LYS A 131 3.33 13.66 -8.64
C LYS A 131 2.50 14.31 -7.54
#